data_AF-A0A1H7U4P4-F1
#
_entry.id   AF-A0A1H7U4P4-F1
#
_cell.length_a   1.000
_cell.length_b   1.000
_cell.length_c   1.000
_cell.angle_alpha   90.00
_cell.angle_beta   90.00
_cell.angle_gamma   90.00
#
_symmetry.space_group_name_H-M   'P 1'
#
loop_
_entity.id
_entity.type
_entity.pdbx_description
1 polymer ?
#
loop_
_entity_poly.entity_id
_entity_poly.type
_entity_poly.pdbx_seq_one_letter_code
_entity_poly.pdbx_strand_id
1 'polypeptide(L)'
;MDFNPDKLWAGTIHSFCLEWILRPYAGYIAEIKNGFVIADEYKSEELLSTLKEDYGFEWWERITTRRNTDGSFAEPNLKFHDLLEEYHESLTSEKLIDFDLMLYYAYKVLDEYPKIGKTLNNLFHLIAVDEYQDTQELQYAILSKIINVNR
;
A
#
# COMPACT_ATOMS: atom_id res chain seq x y z
N MET A 1 6.47 10.82 -34.04
CA MET A 1 6.04 10.87 -32.63
C MET A 1 7.26 11.34 -31.86
N ASP A 2 7.29 12.59 -31.43
CA ASP A 2 8.42 13.12 -30.66
C ASP A 2 8.30 12.60 -29.23
N PHE A 3 9.10 11.60 -28.90
CA PHE A 3 9.26 11.10 -27.54
C PHE A 3 10.03 12.16 -26.73
N ASN A 4 9.36 12.79 -25.77
CA ASN A 4 10.01 13.68 -24.80
C ASN A 4 10.27 12.89 -23.50
N PRO A 5 11.53 12.52 -23.20
CA PRO A 5 11.87 11.76 -22.01
C PRO A 5 11.53 12.47 -20.69
N ASP A 6 11.43 13.81 -20.68
CA ASP A 6 11.08 14.58 -19.48
C ASP A 6 9.62 14.37 -19.04
N LYS A 7 8.79 13.78 -19.89
CA LYS A 7 7.39 13.45 -19.60
C LYS A 7 7.18 11.98 -19.22
N LEU A 8 8.26 11.20 -19.14
CA LEU A 8 8.21 9.82 -18.69
C LEU A 8 8.37 9.76 -17.17
N TRP A 9 7.46 9.05 -16.52
CA TRP A 9 7.65 8.60 -15.16
C TRP A 9 8.00 7.11 -15.18
N ALA A 10 9.07 6.73 -14.49
CA ALA A 10 9.51 5.34 -14.34
C ALA A 10 9.92 5.10 -12.88
N GLY A 11 9.42 4.02 -12.31
CA GLY A 11 9.63 3.67 -10.91
C GLY A 11 8.89 2.38 -10.54
N THR A 12 8.88 2.04 -9.26
CA THR A 12 8.15 0.87 -8.75
C THR A 12 6.68 1.23 -8.49
N ILE A 13 5.82 0.22 -8.34
CA ILE A 13 4.42 0.46 -7.96
C ILE A 13 4.34 1.19 -6.60
N HIS A 14 5.25 0.90 -5.68
CA HIS A 14 5.34 1.60 -4.39
C HIS A 14 5.66 3.09 -4.57
N SER A 15 6.69 3.43 -5.37
CA SER A 15 7.01 4.84 -5.62
C SER A 15 5.87 5.56 -6.35
N PHE A 16 5.16 4.88 -7.25
CA PHE A 16 3.96 5.42 -7.89
C PHE A 16 2.88 5.75 -6.85
N CYS A 17 2.56 4.79 -5.99
CA CYS A 17 1.55 4.94 -4.93
C CYS A 17 1.91 6.10 -3.99
N LEU A 18 3.18 6.19 -3.59
CA LEU A 18 3.64 7.27 -2.73
C LEU A 18 3.53 8.65 -3.39
N GLU A 19 4.08 8.82 -4.60
CA GLU A 19 4.20 10.12 -5.26
C GLU A 19 2.88 10.64 -5.83
N TRP A 20 2.09 9.76 -6.43
CA TRP A 20 0.91 10.15 -7.21
C TRP A 20 -0.41 9.91 -6.49
N ILE A 21 -0.42 9.11 -5.41
CA ILE A 21 -1.64 8.80 -4.66
C ILE A 21 -1.54 9.31 -3.22
N LEU A 22 -0.59 8.84 -2.42
CA LEU A 22 -0.55 9.17 -1.00
C LEU A 22 -0.11 10.61 -0.74
N ARG A 23 0.99 11.09 -1.32
CA ARG A 23 1.44 12.49 -1.09
C ARG A 23 0.38 13.53 -1.47
N PRO A 24 -0.35 13.41 -2.61
CA PRO A 24 -1.37 14.39 -2.97
C PRO A 24 -2.71 14.20 -2.24
N TYR A 25 -3.02 12.98 -1.79
CA TYR A 25 -4.38 12.63 -1.33
C TYR A 25 -4.44 11.98 0.07
N ALA A 26 -3.36 11.92 0.83
CA ALA A 26 -3.37 11.40 2.21
C ALA A 26 -4.39 12.10 3.12
N GLY A 27 -4.72 13.36 2.84
CA GLY A 27 -5.75 14.12 3.56
C GLY A 27 -7.15 13.47 3.54
N TYR A 28 -7.42 12.56 2.60
CA TYR A 28 -8.67 11.81 2.52
C TYR A 28 -8.71 10.56 3.41
N ILE A 29 -7.57 10.14 3.98
CA ILE A 29 -7.47 8.97 4.86
C ILE A 29 -7.35 9.43 6.31
N ALA A 30 -8.27 9.02 7.18
CA ALA A 30 -8.32 9.50 8.56
C ALA A 30 -7.04 9.21 9.36
N GLU A 31 -6.42 8.06 9.09
CA GLU A 31 -5.23 7.51 9.74
C GLU A 31 -3.97 8.32 9.41
N ILE A 32 -3.85 8.84 8.17
CA ILE A 32 -2.64 9.53 7.68
C ILE A 32 -2.86 10.99 7.25
N LYS A 33 -4.07 11.55 7.46
CA LYS A 33 -4.41 12.93 7.06
C LYS A 33 -3.50 14.01 7.65
N ASN A 34 -2.89 13.74 8.80
CA ASN A 34 -2.02 14.68 9.53
C ASN A 34 -0.52 14.38 9.31
N GLY A 35 -0.20 13.75 8.18
CA GLY A 35 1.14 13.32 7.82
C GLY A 35 1.45 11.89 8.28
N PHE A 36 2.41 11.28 7.59
CA PHE A 36 2.91 9.94 7.82
C PHE A 36 4.41 9.88 7.52
N VAL A 37 5.08 8.87 8.08
CA VAL A 37 6.46 8.51 7.77
C VAL A 37 6.47 7.07 7.25
N ILE A 38 7.32 6.79 6.26
CA ILE A 38 7.48 5.43 5.75
C ILE A 38 8.38 4.66 6.71
N ALA A 39 7.86 3.57 7.28
CA ALA A 39 8.67 2.56 7.94
C ALA A 39 9.36 1.72 6.84
N ASP A 40 10.68 1.58 6.95
CA ASP A 40 11.41 0.65 6.10
C ASP A 40 11.20 -0.80 6.55
N GLU A 41 11.79 -1.72 5.81
CA GLU A 41 11.69 -3.15 6.09
C GLU A 41 12.30 -3.49 7.45
N TYR A 42 13.42 -2.86 7.81
CA TYR A 42 14.07 -3.09 9.10
C TYR A 42 13.17 -2.72 10.28
N LYS A 43 12.55 -1.53 10.26
CA LYS A 43 11.63 -1.10 11.33
C LYS A 43 10.39 -2.00 11.42
N SER A 44 9.89 -2.45 10.27
CA SER A 44 8.72 -3.33 10.20
C SER A 44 9.04 -4.72 10.76
N GLU A 45 10.22 -5.27 10.40
CA GLU A 45 10.73 -6.54 10.92
C GLU A 45 11.03 -6.49 12.41
N GLU A 46 11.63 -5.40 12.89
CA GLU A 46 11.91 -5.18 14.32
C GLU A 46 10.62 -5.23 15.14
N LEU A 47 9.61 -4.44 14.75
CA LEU A 47 8.31 -4.40 15.43
C LEU A 47 7.63 -5.77 15.42
N LEU A 48 7.62 -6.45 14.25
CA LEU A 48 7.00 -7.77 14.13
C LEU A 48 7.75 -8.82 14.96
N SER A 49 9.07 -8.74 15.04
CA SER A 49 9.90 -9.65 15.85
C SER A 49 9.61 -9.48 17.33
N THR A 50 9.54 -8.23 17.82
CA THR A 50 9.18 -7.95 19.22
C THR A 50 7.80 -8.49 19.55
N LEU A 51 6.80 -8.23 18.71
CA LEU A 51 5.45 -8.73 18.96
C LEU A 51 5.35 -10.26 18.91
N LYS A 52 6.14 -10.93 18.05
CA LYS A 52 6.20 -12.39 18.07
C LYS A 52 6.71 -12.92 19.42
N GLU A 53 7.75 -12.31 19.97
CA GLU A 53 8.28 -12.69 21.28
C GLU A 53 7.23 -12.47 22.39
N ASP A 54 6.54 -11.32 22.38
CA ASP A 54 5.53 -10.96 23.37
C ASP A 54 4.32 -11.91 23.35
N TYR A 55 3.89 -12.33 22.16
CA TYR A 55 2.81 -13.30 21.98
C TYR A 55 3.26 -14.77 22.12
N GLY A 56 4.57 -15.02 22.28
CA GLY A 56 5.14 -16.37 22.40
C GLY A 56 5.14 -17.17 21.09
N PHE A 57 5.18 -16.50 19.94
CA PHE A 57 5.35 -17.10 18.62
C PHE A 57 6.81 -17.31 18.27
N GLU A 58 7.07 -18.29 17.42
CA GLU A 58 8.43 -18.62 17.02
C GLU A 58 8.92 -17.67 15.91
N TRP A 59 10.19 -17.30 15.95
CA TRP A 59 10.75 -16.31 15.02
C TRP A 59 10.61 -16.73 13.54
N TRP A 60 10.65 -18.04 13.26
CA TRP A 60 10.52 -18.61 11.91
C TRP A 60 9.08 -18.67 11.40
N GLU A 61 8.08 -18.36 12.22
CA GLU A 61 6.70 -18.31 11.75
C GLU A 61 6.55 -17.15 10.76
N ARG A 62 6.14 -17.48 9.54
CA ARG A 62 5.88 -16.48 8.52
C ARG A 62 4.50 -15.89 8.77
N ILE A 63 4.45 -14.58 8.94
CA ILE A 63 3.24 -13.79 9.14
C ILE A 63 3.24 -12.72 8.06
N THR A 64 2.14 -12.55 7.34
CA THR A 64 1.97 -11.41 6.43
C THR A 64 1.23 -10.27 7.10
N THR A 65 1.75 -9.05 6.97
CA THR A 65 1.13 -7.81 7.48
C THR A 65 0.21 -7.16 6.44
N ARG A 66 -0.01 -7.83 5.30
CA ARG A 66 -0.82 -7.34 4.19
C ARG A 66 -2.30 -7.22 4.56
N ARG A 67 -2.95 -6.28 3.89
CA ARG A 67 -4.39 -6.11 3.89
C ARG A 67 -4.98 -6.58 2.57
N ASN A 68 -6.20 -7.10 2.63
CA ASN A 68 -7.02 -7.33 1.44
C ASN A 68 -7.71 -6.02 1.01
N THR A 69 -8.38 -6.06 -0.13
CA THR A 69 -9.15 -4.91 -0.65
C THR A 69 -10.26 -4.44 0.29
N ASP A 70 -10.85 -5.34 1.06
CA ASP A 70 -11.86 -5.04 2.08
C ASP A 70 -11.29 -4.54 3.42
N GLY A 71 -9.96 -4.47 3.55
CA GLY A 71 -9.27 -4.07 4.79
C GLY A 71 -9.08 -5.18 5.82
N SER A 72 -9.54 -6.40 5.55
CA SER A 72 -9.20 -7.57 6.38
C SER A 72 -7.71 -7.94 6.25
N PHE A 73 -7.20 -8.71 7.21
CA PHE A 73 -5.86 -9.27 7.11
C PHE A 73 -5.78 -10.32 6.01
N ALA A 74 -4.72 -10.24 5.19
CA ALA A 74 -4.41 -11.27 4.21
C ALA A 74 -3.85 -12.54 4.86
N GLU A 75 -3.42 -12.46 6.13
CA GLU A 75 -2.94 -13.60 6.91
C GLU A 75 -4.07 -14.60 7.17
N PRO A 76 -4.01 -15.82 6.60
CA PRO A 76 -5.07 -16.81 6.75
C PRO A 76 -5.14 -17.39 8.17
N ASN A 77 -4.03 -17.37 8.93
CA ASN A 77 -4.01 -17.97 10.25
C ASN A 77 -4.50 -16.99 11.33
N LEU A 78 -5.74 -17.19 11.76
CA LEU A 78 -6.42 -16.36 12.77
C LEU A 78 -5.63 -16.22 14.08
N LYS A 79 -4.76 -17.17 14.42
CA LYS A 79 -3.96 -17.10 15.65
C LYS A 79 -3.03 -15.88 15.69
N PHE A 80 -2.68 -15.31 14.54
CA PHE A 80 -1.82 -14.14 14.44
C PHE A 80 -2.61 -12.82 14.38
N HIS A 81 -3.95 -12.86 14.35
CA HIS A 81 -4.75 -11.65 14.13
C HIS A 81 -4.64 -10.65 15.28
N ASP A 82 -4.64 -11.12 16.53
CA ASP A 82 -4.45 -10.23 17.69
C ASP A 82 -3.09 -9.50 17.63
N LEU A 83 -2.03 -10.22 17.24
CA LEU A 83 -0.70 -9.64 17.03
C LEU A 83 -0.69 -8.64 15.87
N LEU A 84 -1.40 -8.93 14.78
CA LEU A 84 -1.49 -8.03 13.63
C LEU A 84 -2.29 -6.76 13.97
N GLU A 85 -3.35 -6.87 14.78
CA GLU A 85 -4.05 -5.69 15.32
C GLU A 85 -3.07 -4.79 16.08
N GLU A 86 -2.32 -5.34 17.03
CA GLU A 86 -1.33 -4.59 17.81
C GLU A 86 -0.20 -4.01 16.93
N TYR A 87 0.25 -4.76 15.91
CA TYR A 87 1.23 -4.28 14.93
C TYR A 87 0.75 -3.02 14.20
N HIS A 88 -0.47 -3.03 13.66
CA HIS A 88 -1.00 -1.89 12.93
C HIS A 88 -1.40 -0.72 13.84
N GLU A 89 -1.84 -1.00 15.08
CA GLU A 89 -2.05 0.02 16.10
C GLU A 89 -0.74 0.73 16.45
N SER A 90 0.35 -0.02 16.62
CA SER A 90 1.69 0.50 16.88
C SER A 90 2.14 1.44 15.75
N LEU A 91 2.06 1.00 14.49
CA LEU A 91 2.35 1.84 13.33
C LEU A 91 1.51 3.13 13.32
N THR A 92 0.21 3.00 13.56
CA THR A 92 -0.71 4.16 13.58
C THR A 92 -0.34 5.15 14.67
N SER A 93 0.01 4.67 15.86
CA SER A 93 0.38 5.50 17.01
C SER A 93 1.66 6.32 16.76
N GLU A 94 2.60 5.75 15.99
CA GLU A 94 3.86 6.39 15.58
C GLU A 94 3.73 7.19 14.26
N LYS A 95 2.52 7.26 13.67
CA LYS A 95 2.26 7.84 12.32
C LYS A 95 3.13 7.20 11.23
N LEU A 96 3.39 5.91 11.36
CA LEU A 96 4.13 5.11 10.41
C LEU A 96 3.16 4.42 9.44
N ILE A 97 3.62 4.26 8.21
CA ILE A 97 3.06 3.28 7.27
C ILE A 97 4.21 2.47 6.70
N ASP A 98 4.06 1.15 6.67
CA ASP A 98 4.98 0.26 5.98
C ASP A 98 4.61 0.15 4.49
N PHE A 99 5.36 -0.66 3.74
CA PHE A 99 5.11 -0.85 2.31
C PHE A 99 3.77 -1.53 2.02
N ASP A 100 3.31 -2.43 2.88
CA ASP A 100 2.03 -3.13 2.70
C ASP A 100 0.84 -2.17 2.94
N LEU A 101 0.88 -1.34 4.00
CA LEU A 101 -0.10 -0.28 4.22
C LEU A 101 -0.07 0.79 3.14
N MET A 102 1.10 1.10 2.58
CA MET A 102 1.21 2.04 1.47
C MET A 102 0.33 1.61 0.28
N LEU A 103 0.37 0.32 -0.07
CA LEU A 103 -0.47 -0.24 -1.14
C LEU A 103 -1.95 -0.21 -0.74
N TYR A 104 -2.27 -0.64 0.47
CA TYR A 104 -3.66 -0.67 0.95
C TYR A 104 -4.29 0.73 0.96
N TYR A 105 -3.58 1.74 1.49
CA TYR A 105 -4.08 3.12 1.53
C TYR A 105 -4.19 3.74 0.14
N ALA A 106 -3.26 3.44 -0.76
CA ALA A 106 -3.37 3.88 -2.16
C ALA A 106 -4.61 3.28 -2.84
N TYR A 107 -4.87 1.99 -2.62
CA TYR A 107 -6.10 1.34 -3.08
C TYR A 107 -7.35 1.99 -2.47
N LYS A 108 -7.39 2.14 -1.14
CA LYS A 108 -8.53 2.70 -0.38
C LYS A 108 -8.92 4.09 -0.91
N VAL A 109 -7.95 4.97 -1.16
CA VAL A 109 -8.21 6.30 -1.74
C VAL A 109 -8.82 6.21 -3.13
N LEU A 110 -8.32 5.32 -3.99
CA LEU A 110 -8.85 5.16 -5.33
C LEU A 110 -10.25 4.52 -5.34
N ASP A 111 -10.51 3.61 -4.41
CA ASP A 111 -11.81 2.96 -4.25
C ASP A 111 -12.89 3.93 -3.73
N GLU A 112 -12.58 4.67 -2.67
CA GLU A 112 -13.51 5.63 -2.05
C GLU A 112 -13.71 6.89 -2.90
N TYR A 113 -12.69 7.31 -3.67
CA TYR A 113 -12.72 8.53 -4.48
C TYR A 113 -12.37 8.25 -5.96
N PRO A 114 -13.27 7.63 -6.75
CA PRO A 114 -13.00 7.26 -8.15
C PRO A 114 -12.56 8.40 -9.07
N LYS A 115 -12.88 9.66 -8.72
CA LYS A 115 -12.41 10.85 -9.43
C LYS A 115 -10.89 10.96 -9.44
N ILE A 116 -10.20 10.49 -8.39
CA ILE A 116 -8.74 10.48 -8.32
C ILE A 116 -8.18 9.52 -9.37
N GLY A 117 -8.74 8.31 -9.49
CA GLY A 117 -8.41 7.37 -10.55
C GLY A 117 -8.60 7.98 -11.94
N LYS A 118 -9.70 8.73 -12.16
CA LYS A 118 -9.94 9.46 -13.43
C LYS A 118 -8.86 10.49 -13.72
N THR A 119 -8.45 11.26 -12.72
CA THR A 119 -7.38 12.25 -12.84
C THR A 119 -6.07 11.57 -13.23
N LEU A 120 -5.71 10.47 -12.57
CA LEU A 120 -4.50 9.71 -12.88
C LEU A 120 -4.58 9.09 -14.29
N ASN A 121 -5.73 8.57 -14.72
CA ASN A 121 -5.92 8.06 -16.08
C ASN A 121 -5.65 9.12 -17.16
N ASN A 122 -6.12 10.36 -16.94
CA ASN A 122 -5.88 11.48 -17.85
C ASN A 122 -4.43 11.98 -17.86
N LEU A 123 -3.64 11.65 -16.82
CA LEU A 123 -2.21 11.97 -16.77
C LEU A 123 -1.38 10.84 -17.41
N PHE A 124 -1.72 9.59 -17.08
CA PHE A 124 -1.03 8.38 -17.49
C PHE A 124 -1.84 7.63 -18.56
N HIS A 125 -1.82 8.16 -19.79
CA HIS A 125 -2.53 7.58 -20.93
C HIS A 125 -2.02 6.18 -21.33
N LEU A 126 -0.75 5.89 -21.02
CA LEU A 126 -0.12 4.60 -21.24
C LEU A 126 0.58 4.19 -19.94
N ILE A 127 0.22 3.02 -19.43
CA ILE A 127 0.87 2.41 -18.28
C ILE A 127 1.47 1.09 -18.76
N ALA A 128 2.80 0.96 -18.62
CA ALA A 128 3.51 -0.28 -18.87
C ALA A 128 3.99 -0.83 -17.52
N VAL A 129 3.72 -2.10 -17.27
CA VAL A 129 4.12 -2.79 -16.04
C VAL A 129 5.01 -3.95 -16.45
N ASP A 130 6.25 -3.90 -15.99
CA ASP A 130 7.20 -4.99 -16.15
C ASP A 130 7.00 -6.03 -15.03
N GLU A 131 7.42 -7.28 -15.27
CA GLU A 131 7.26 -8.41 -14.33
C GLU A 131 5.83 -8.58 -13.80
N TYR A 132 4.84 -8.37 -14.68
CA TYR A 132 3.42 -8.36 -14.30
C TYR A 132 2.96 -9.65 -13.62
N GLN A 133 3.57 -10.79 -13.93
CA GLN A 133 3.26 -12.08 -13.31
C GLN A 133 3.49 -12.12 -11.79
N ASP A 134 4.35 -11.24 -11.26
CA ASP A 134 4.69 -11.17 -9.83
C ASP A 134 3.84 -10.12 -9.08
N THR A 135 2.87 -9.52 -9.76
CA THR A 135 2.00 -8.46 -9.22
C THR A 135 1.04 -9.03 -8.16
N GLN A 136 1.04 -8.41 -6.99
CA GLN A 136 0.12 -8.77 -5.90
C GLN A 136 -1.30 -8.27 -6.15
N GLU A 137 -2.30 -8.85 -5.48
CA GLU A 137 -3.72 -8.50 -5.68
C GLU A 137 -4.01 -7.01 -5.52
N LEU A 138 -3.49 -6.38 -4.45
CA LEU A 138 -3.68 -4.94 -4.23
C LEU A 138 -3.06 -4.09 -5.35
N GLN A 139 -1.88 -4.46 -5.85
CA GLN A 139 -1.23 -3.75 -6.94
C GLN A 139 -2.06 -3.82 -8.23
N TYR A 140 -2.60 -5.00 -8.54
CA TYR A 140 -3.54 -5.17 -9.65
C TYR A 140 -4.81 -4.34 -9.46
N ALA A 141 -5.35 -4.33 -8.25
CA ALA A 141 -6.55 -3.59 -7.92
C ALA A 141 -6.34 -2.07 -8.09
N ILE A 142 -5.21 -1.53 -7.64
CA ILE A 142 -4.80 -0.13 -7.83
C ILE A 142 -4.76 0.23 -9.33
N LEU A 143 -4.04 -0.55 -10.14
CA LEU A 143 -3.95 -0.32 -11.58
C LEU A 143 -5.33 -0.39 -12.25
N SER A 144 -6.16 -1.35 -11.86
CA SER A 144 -7.53 -1.51 -12.36
C SER A 144 -8.40 -0.30 -12.04
N LYS A 145 -8.25 0.30 -10.85
CA LYS A 145 -8.96 1.54 -10.46
C LYS A 145 -8.51 2.78 -11.24
N ILE A 146 -7.34 2.75 -11.87
CA ILE A 146 -6.83 3.84 -12.72
C ILE A 146 -7.25 3.61 -14.18
N ILE A 147 -7.17 2.38 -14.68
CA ILE A 147 -7.37 2.08 -16.11
C ILE A 147 -8.85 1.98 -16.48
N ASN A 148 -9.70 1.41 -15.61
CA ASN A 148 -11.10 1.09 -15.95
C ASN A 148 -12.09 2.25 -15.71
N VAL A 149 -11.62 3.47 -15.44
CA VAL A 149 -12.51 4.59 -15.07
C VAL A 149 -13.37 5.12 -16.23
N ASN A 150 -13.04 4.72 -17.47
CA ASN A 150 -13.75 5.10 -18.69
C ASN A 150 -14.50 3.94 -19.36
N ARG A 151 -14.68 2.79 -18.68
CA ARG A 151 -15.47 1.65 -19.16
C ARG A 151 -16.84 1.60 -18.51
#